data_AF-A0A2T1CN15-F1
#
_entry.id   AF-A0A2T1CN15-F1
#
_cell.length_a   1.000
_cell.length_b   1.000
_cell.length_c   1.000
_cell.angle_alpha   90.00
_cell.angle_beta   90.00
_cell.angle_gamma   90.00
#
_symmetry.space_group_name_H-M   'P 1'
#
loop_
_entity.id
_entity.type
_entity.pdbx_description
1 polymer ?
#
loop_
_entity_poly.entity_id
_entity_poly.type
_entity_poly.pdbx_seq_one_letter_code
_entity_poly.pdbx_strand_id
1 'polypeptide(L)' 'MRVLLLYPRFPKTFWSFEKILELVDRKVLLPPLGLITVAAILPQTWEFKLVDHNVREVTEAEWEWADVVIFSAMIVQK' A
#
# COMPACT_ATOMS: atom_id res chain seq x y z
N MET A 1 -6.79 13.06 -13.04
CA MET A 1 -5.59 13.16 -12.19
C MET A 1 -5.18 11.76 -11.80
N ARG A 2 -3.89 11.47 -11.85
CA ARG A 2 -3.29 10.15 -11.64
C ARG A 2 -2.78 10.08 -10.21
N VAL A 3 -3.37 9.19 -9.40
CA VAL A 3 -3.04 9.06 -7.98
C VAL A 3 -2.39 7.71 -7.72
N LEU A 4 -1.20 7.75 -7.14
CA LEU A 4 -0.52 6.59 -6.59
C LEU A 4 -0.84 6.48 -5.10
N LEU A 5 -1.64 5.47 -4.74
CA LEU A 5 -1.92 5.08 -3.37
C LEU A 5 -0.81 4.13 -2.92
N LEU A 6 0.05 4.58 -2.02
CA LEU A 6 1.21 3.83 -1.55
C LEU A 6 1.00 3.36 -0.11
N TYR A 7 1.00 2.05 0.10
CA TYR A 7 1.05 1.47 1.43
C TYR A 7 2.50 1.15 1.80
N PRO A 8 3.16 1.94 2.67
CA PRO A 8 4.58 1.78 2.95
C PRO A 8 4.88 0.46 3.65
N ARG A 9 6.15 0.05 3.60
CA ARG A 9 6.61 -1.18 4.26
C ARG A 9 6.39 -1.07 5.77
N PHE A 10 5.88 -2.14 6.37
CA PHE A 10 5.77 -2.27 7.81
C PHE A 10 7.09 -2.79 8.37
N PRO A 11 7.62 -2.17 9.43
CA PRO A 11 8.66 -2.84 10.20
C PRO A 11 8.07 -4.11 10.82
N LYS A 12 8.92 -5.13 10.97
CA LYS A 12 8.52 -6.39 11.58
C LYS A 12 8.16 -6.16 13.05
N THR A 13 6.97 -6.59 13.43
CA THR A 13 6.48 -6.54 14.81
C THR A 13 5.95 -7.90 15.23
N PHE A 14 5.58 -8.03 16.50
CA PHE A 14 4.86 -9.20 16.99
C PHE A 14 3.61 -9.52 16.15
N TRP A 15 2.92 -8.51 15.62
CA TRP A 15 1.69 -8.63 14.84
C TRP A 15 1.91 -8.87 13.34
N SER A 16 3.15 -9.00 12.89
CA SER A 16 3.46 -9.25 11.47
C SER A 16 3.27 -10.72 11.07
N PHE A 17 3.20 -11.65 12.04
CA PHE A 17 2.91 -13.08 11.83
C PHE A 17 3.74 -13.75 10.71
N GLU A 18 4.98 -13.32 10.46
CA GLU A 18 5.73 -13.68 9.25
C GLU A 18 5.86 -15.18 9.03
N LYS A 19 6.20 -15.94 10.09
CA LYS A 19 6.34 -17.40 9.99
C LYS A 19 5.03 -18.11 9.71
N ILE A 20 3.91 -17.56 10.19
CA ILE A 20 2.60 -18.12 9.88
C ILE A 20 2.24 -17.79 8.43
N LEU A 21 2.51 -16.57 7.96
CA LEU A 21 2.26 -16.16 6.58
C LEU A 21 3.08 -16.96 5.57
N GLU A 22 4.35 -17.25 5.89
CA GLU A 22 5.20 -18.16 5.10
C GLU A 22 4.57 -19.56 4.96
N LEU A 23 3.98 -20.11 6.03
CA LEU A 23 3.34 -21.44 6.01
C LEU A 23 2.09 -21.51 5.13
N VAL A 24 1.41 -20.37 4.90
CA VAL A 24 0.18 -20.30 4.10
C VAL A 24 0.39 -19.62 2.74
N ASP A 25 1.65 -19.44 2.33
CA ASP A 25 2.07 -18.78 1.09
C ASP A 25 1.42 -17.40 0.90
N ARG A 26 1.49 -16.57 1.95
CA ARG A 26 1.02 -15.18 1.94
C ARG A 26 2.15 -14.24 2.34
N LYS A 27 2.11 -13.02 1.79
CA LYS A 27 3.07 -11.95 2.12
C LYS A 27 2.56 -10.98 3.19
N VAL A 28 1.24 -10.81 3.26
CA VAL A 28 0.57 -9.86 4.16
C VAL A 28 -0.69 -10.47 4.74
N LEU A 29 -1.06 -10.04 5.94
CA LEU A 29 -2.27 -10.49 6.61
C LEU A 29 -3.53 -9.80 6.09
N LEU A 30 -3.44 -8.48 5.85
CA LEU A 30 -4.57 -7.64 5.50
C LEU A 30 -4.21 -6.75 4.30
N PRO A 31 -5.17 -6.50 3.38
CA PRO A 31 -4.99 -5.49 2.34
C PRO A 31 -5.00 -4.08 2.96
N PRO A 32 -4.50 -3.06 2.24
CA PRO A 32 -4.48 -1.67 2.69
C PRO A 32 -5.88 -1.01 2.60
N LEU A 33 -6.83 -1.51 3.39
CA LEU A 33 -8.25 -1.13 3.34
C LEU A 33 -8.46 0.38 3.47
N GLY A 34 -7.66 1.06 4.32
CA GLY A 34 -7.74 2.52 4.47
C GLY A 34 -7.52 3.27 3.17
N LEU A 35 -6.52 2.87 2.37
CA LEU A 35 -6.27 3.49 1.06
C LEU A 35 -7.36 3.17 0.04
N ILE A 36 -7.90 1.95 0.06
CA ILE A 36 -9.00 1.54 -0.82
C ILE A 36 -10.26 2.37 -0.50
N THR A 37 -10.55 2.60 0.79
CA THR A 37 -11.64 3.47 1.21
C THR A 37 -11.43 4.92 0.77
N VAL A 38 -10.20 5.44 0.87
CA VAL A 38 -9.86 6.78 0.36
C VAL A 38 -10.10 6.86 -1.15
N ALA A 39 -9.70 5.83 -1.92
CA ALA A 39 -9.94 5.77 -3.36
C ALA A 39 -11.44 5.89 -3.71
N ALA A 40 -12.32 5.27 -2.90
CA ALA A 40 -13.77 5.33 -3.09
C ALA A 40 -14.39 6.69 -2.75
N ILE A 41 -13.75 7.48 -1.89
CA ILE A 41 -14.22 8.82 -1.48
C ILE A 41 -13.76 9.91 -2.47
N LEU A 42 -12.60 9.71 -3.10
CA LEU A 42 -12.04 10.67 -4.05
C LEU A 42 -12.88 10.78 -5.34
N PRO A 43 -12.69 11.84 -6.17
CA PRO A 43 -13.40 11.95 -7.44
C PRO A 43 -13.14 10.74 -8.33
N GLN A 44 -14.21 10.05 -8.74
CA GLN A 44 -14.10 8.82 -9.56
C GLN A 44 -13.70 9.08 -11.03
N THR A 45 -13.52 10.36 -11.39
CA THR A 45 -12.87 10.76 -12.66
C THR A 45 -11.34 10.69 -12.58
N TRP A 46 -10.76 10.36 -11.42
CA TRP A 46 -9.33 10.16 -11.26
C TRP A 46 -8.94 8.72 -11.64
N GLU A 47 -7.67 8.56 -11.99
CA GLU A 47 -7.07 7.25 -12.22
C GLU A 47 -6.29 6.84 -10.98
N PHE A 48 -6.46 5.60 -10.54
CA PHE A 48 -5.87 5.10 -9.30
C PHE A 48 -4.92 3.94 -9.58
N LYS A 49 -3.72 3.99 -9.01
CA LYS A 49 -2.84 2.84 -8.83
C LYS A 49 -2.61 2.62 -7.35
N LEU A 50 -2.72 1.37 -6.91
CA LEU A 50 -2.42 0.96 -5.54
C LEU A 50 -1.15 0.11 -5.53
N VAL A 51 -0.20 0.48 -4.68
CA VAL A 51 1.01 -0.31 -4.43
C VAL A 51 1.15 -0.58 -2.95
N ASP A 52 1.25 -1.86 -2.60
CA ASP A 52 1.60 -2.31 -1.26
C ASP A 52 3.09 -2.71 -1.22
N HIS A 53 3.90 -1.89 -0.53
CA HIS A 53 5.34 -2.10 -0.35
C HIS A 53 5.72 -3.32 0.50
N ASN A 54 4.72 -3.97 1.11
CA ASN A 54 4.87 -5.25 1.80
C ASN A 54 4.72 -6.44 0.82
N VAL A 55 4.19 -6.21 -0.38
CA VAL A 55 4.00 -7.23 -1.42
C VAL A 55 5.02 -7.10 -2.54
N ARG A 56 5.27 -5.86 -2.99
CA ARG A 56 6.24 -5.51 -4.05
C ARG A 56 6.66 -4.05 -3.96
N GLU A 57 7.76 -3.69 -4.60
CA GLU A 57 8.22 -2.30 -4.69
C GLU A 57 7.42 -1.51 -5.74
N VAL A 58 7.36 -0.19 -5.57
CA VAL A 58 6.89 0.76 -6.59
C VAL A 58 7.94 0.84 -7.69
N THR A 59 7.49 0.81 -8.93
CA THR A 59 8.36 0.93 -10.11
C THR A 59 8.60 2.39 -10.49
N GLU A 60 9.71 2.71 -11.16
CA GLU A 60 9.97 4.06 -11.67
C GLU A 60 8.85 4.58 -12.58
N ALA A 61 8.29 3.73 -13.44
CA ALA A 61 7.16 4.11 -14.28
C ALA A 61 5.89 4.45 -13.48
N GLU A 62 5.70 3.89 -12.28
CA GLU A 62 4.60 4.27 -11.39
C GLU A 62 4.86 5.59 -10.69
N TRP A 63 6.12 5.89 -10.34
CA TRP A 63 6.52 7.21 -9.83
C TRP A 63 6.33 8.30 -10.88
N GLU A 64 6.84 8.11 -12.10
CA GLU A 64 6.71 9.06 -13.21
C GLU A 64 5.26 9.24 -13.68
N TRP A 65 4.41 8.22 -13.50
CA TRP A 65 3.00 8.27 -13.86
C TRP A 65 2.15 9.08 -12.88
N ALA A 66 2.56 9.23 -11.62
CA ALA A 66 1.72 9.85 -10.60
C ALA A 66 1.75 11.38 -10.65
N ASP A 67 0.57 12.01 -10.68
CA ASP A 67 0.44 13.46 -10.44
C ASP A 67 0.45 13.76 -8.93
N VAL A 68 -0.05 12.82 -8.12
CA VAL A 68 -0.05 12.89 -6.65
C VAL A 68 0.20 11.52 -6.05
N VAL A 69 0.87 11.49 -4.91
CA VAL A 69 1.09 10.28 -4.10
C VAL A 69 0.39 10.45 -2.76
N ILE A 70 -0.46 9.50 -2.40
CA ILE A 70 -1.11 9.43 -1.09
C ILE A 70 -0.62 8.17 -0.41
N PHE A 71 -0.05 8.29 0.78
CA PHE A 71 0.39 7.14 1.55
C PHE A 71 -0.31 7.07 2.91
N SER A 72 -0.51 5.85 3.39
CA SER A 72 -0.99 5.61 4.75
C SER A 72 0.21 5.36 5.65
N ALA A 73 0.28 6.04 6.79
CA ALA A 73 1.33 5.84 7.77
C ALA A 73 0.73 5.50 9.14
N MET A 74 1.40 4.60 9.86
CA MET A 74 1.14 4.30 11.26
C MET A 74 2.36 4.67 12.10
N ILE A 75 2.16 4.83 13.41
CA ILE A 75 3.22 5.23 14.37
C ILE A 75 4.50 4.38 14.32
N VAL A 76 4.39 3.12 13.89
CA VAL A 76 5.51 2.20 13.77
C VAL A 76 6.41 2.50 12.57
N GLN A 77 5.89 3.18 11.55
CA GLN A 77 6.61 3.58 10.34
C GLN A 77 7.28 4.94 10.61
N LYS A 78 8.52 4.88 11.10
CA LYS A 78 9.38 6.03 11.37
C LYS A 78 10.34 6.29 10.21
#